data_AF-A0A1B0ZP35-F1
#
_entry.id   AF-A0A1B0ZP35-F1
#
_cell.length_a   1.000
_cell.length_b   1.000
_cell.length_c   1.000
_cell.angle_alpha   90.00
_cell.angle_beta   90.00
_cell.angle_gamma   90.00
#
_symmetry.space_group_name_H-M   'P 1'
#
loop_
_entity.id
_entity.type
_entity.pdbx_description
1 polymer ?
#
loop_
_entity_poly.entity_id
_entity_poly.type
_entity_poly.pdbx_seq_one_letter_code
_entity_poly.pdbx_strand_id
1 'polypeptide(L)'
;MGLSADRASGAFFLLLGLVLYFLVIPSYVERVEGGNLSPDTMPNLISIVIAVSGAFLMLKPTGHRTQRPHVFAITGAYVAVLAGGIYAMSLFGFEYVAPPLALAIMWMIGERRPAWLAAGVIVMPALIWFLVTYALGRALP
;
A
#
# COMPACT_ATOMS: atom_id res chain seq x y z
N MET A 1 24.09 24.32 -2.30
CA MET A 1 22.79 23.97 -1.68
C MET A 1 23.03 22.83 -0.69
N GLY A 2 22.82 23.05 0.60
CA GLY A 2 23.09 22.03 1.62
C GLY A 2 22.15 20.82 1.50
N LEU A 3 22.65 19.63 1.78
CA LEU A 3 21.88 18.40 1.81
C LEU A 3 21.02 18.40 3.08
N SER A 4 19.72 18.72 2.95
CA SER A 4 18.77 18.55 4.06
C SER A 4 18.09 17.19 3.96
N ALA A 5 17.65 16.63 5.10
CA ALA A 5 16.90 15.39 5.15
C ALA A 5 15.68 15.43 4.21
N ASP A 6 14.92 16.54 4.23
CA ASP A 6 13.79 16.79 3.33
C ASP A 6 14.15 16.71 1.84
N ARG A 7 15.31 17.26 1.44
CA ARG A 7 15.75 17.21 0.04
C ARG A 7 16.16 15.80 -0.36
N ALA A 8 16.83 15.07 0.54
CA ALA A 8 17.19 13.67 0.30
C ALA A 8 15.95 12.77 0.22
N SER A 9 14.99 12.94 1.14
CA SER A 9 13.70 12.23 1.11
C SER A 9 12.88 12.61 -0.12
N GLY A 10 12.82 13.89 -0.49
CA GLY A 10 12.13 14.36 -1.70
C GLY A 10 12.73 13.76 -2.98
N ALA A 11 14.07 13.77 -3.09
CA ALA A 11 14.78 13.14 -4.20
C ALA A 11 14.52 11.62 -4.25
N PHE A 12 14.52 10.94 -3.10
CA PHE A 12 14.19 9.52 -3.01
C PHE A 12 12.77 9.23 -3.52
N PHE A 13 11.75 9.96 -3.06
CA PHE A 13 10.38 9.75 -3.50
C PHE A 13 10.15 10.13 -4.97
N LEU A 14 10.84 11.17 -5.47
CA LEU A 14 10.84 11.49 -6.90
C LEU A 14 11.37 10.32 -7.73
N LEU A 15 12.56 9.83 -7.40
CA LEU A 15 13.18 8.71 -8.11
C LEU A 15 12.36 7.42 -7.98
N LEU A 16 11.83 7.13 -6.78
CA LEU A 16 10.98 5.98 -6.53
C LEU A 16 9.71 6.03 -7.40
N GLY A 17 9.01 7.18 -7.44
CA GLY A 17 7.81 7.34 -8.27
C GLY A 17 8.10 7.14 -9.76
N LEU A 18 9.23 7.67 -10.25
CA LEU A 18 9.67 7.46 -11.63
C LEU A 18 10.02 6.00 -11.93
N VAL A 19 10.75 5.34 -11.04
CA VAL A 19 11.07 3.90 -11.16
C VAL A 19 9.80 3.06 -11.14
N LEU A 20 8.83 3.38 -10.28
CA LEU A 20 7.54 2.70 -10.26
C LEU A 20 6.81 2.87 -11.60
N TYR A 21 6.74 4.09 -12.13
CA TYR A 21 6.03 4.40 -13.36
C TYR A 21 6.68 3.78 -14.61
N PHE A 22 8.02 3.85 -14.74
CA PHE A 22 8.72 3.42 -15.95
C PHE A 22 9.20 1.97 -15.93
N LEU A 23 9.48 1.39 -14.75
CA LEU A 23 10.09 0.05 -14.66
C LEU A 23 9.18 -0.96 -13.98
N VAL A 24 8.62 -0.64 -12.81
CA VAL A 24 7.88 -1.64 -12.02
C VAL A 24 6.49 -1.88 -12.60
N ILE A 25 5.67 -0.84 -12.74
CA ILE A 25 4.28 -1.00 -13.20
C ILE A 25 4.22 -1.64 -14.60
N PRO A 26 5.01 -1.21 -15.60
CA PRO A 26 4.98 -1.83 -16.92
C PRO A 26 5.44 -3.30 -16.93
N SER A 27 6.28 -3.72 -15.97
CA SER A 27 6.81 -5.09 -15.91
C SER A 27 5.90 -6.06 -15.17
N TYR A 28 5.10 -5.57 -14.22
CA TYR A 28 4.32 -6.42 -13.30
C TYR A 28 2.80 -6.23 -13.40
N VAL A 29 2.30 -5.23 -14.13
CA VAL A 29 0.86 -5.02 -14.32
C VAL A 29 0.45 -5.40 -15.73
N GLU A 30 -0.47 -6.36 -15.82
CA GLU A 30 -1.04 -6.80 -17.09
C GLU A 30 -1.86 -5.70 -17.75
N ARG A 31 -1.62 -5.52 -19.05
CA ARG A 31 -2.41 -4.62 -19.90
C ARG A 31 -3.59 -5.39 -20.46
N VAL A 32 -4.78 -5.15 -19.90
CA VAL A 32 -6.02 -5.74 -20.40
C VAL A 32 -6.75 -4.69 -21.24
N GLU A 33 -6.91 -4.97 -22.53
CA GLU A 33 -7.71 -4.16 -23.46
C GLU A 33 -9.17 -4.63 -23.38
N GLY A 34 -9.96 -4.07 -22.47
CA GLY A 34 -11.40 -4.45 -22.40
C GLY A 34 -12.15 -4.16 -21.11
N GLY A 35 -11.86 -3.06 -20.39
CA GLY A 35 -12.60 -2.66 -19.20
C GLY A 35 -12.76 -1.14 -19.08
N ASN A 36 -13.74 -0.67 -18.30
CA ASN A 36 -13.98 0.77 -18.08
C ASN A 36 -12.82 1.47 -17.35
N LEU A 37 -11.96 0.70 -16.67
CA LEU A 37 -10.75 1.17 -16.02
C LEU A 37 -9.64 0.13 -16.24
N SER A 38 -8.51 0.56 -16.79
CA SER A 38 -7.38 -0.33 -17.00
C SER A 38 -6.69 -0.64 -15.66
N PRO A 39 -6.19 -1.87 -15.45
CA PRO A 39 -5.55 -2.28 -14.19
C PRO A 39 -4.34 -1.42 -13.78
N ASP A 40 -3.70 -0.77 -14.74
CA ASP A 40 -2.54 0.10 -14.54
C ASP A 40 -2.89 1.55 -14.19
N THR A 41 -4.16 1.98 -14.35
CA THR A 41 -4.57 3.37 -14.09
C THR A 41 -4.25 3.80 -12.65
N MET A 42 -4.68 3.01 -11.66
CA MET A 42 -4.48 3.32 -10.24
C MET A 42 -2.99 3.31 -9.84
N PRO A 43 -2.21 2.26 -10.15
CA PRO A 43 -0.77 2.28 -9.90
C PRO A 43 -0.04 3.47 -10.54
N ASN A 44 -0.35 3.80 -11.80
CA ASN A 44 0.27 4.91 -12.52
C ASN A 44 -0.06 6.26 -11.88
N LEU A 45 -1.31 6.46 -11.46
CA LEU A 45 -1.69 7.69 -10.77
C LEU A 45 -0.93 7.86 -9.45
N ILE A 46 -0.84 6.81 -8.65
CA ILE A 46 -0.15 6.83 -7.37
C ILE A 46 1.35 7.10 -7.56
N SER A 47 1.99 6.46 -8.53
CA SER A 47 3.42 6.66 -8.80
C SER A 47 3.73 8.10 -9.26
N ILE A 48 2.87 8.69 -10.09
CA ILE A 48 2.95 10.11 -10.47
C ILE A 48 2.78 11.03 -9.26
N VAL A 49 1.76 10.80 -8.42
CA VAL A 49 1.51 11.62 -7.22
C VAL A 49 2.72 11.56 -6.28
N ILE A 50 3.31 10.39 -6.08
CA ILE A 50 4.55 10.21 -5.29
C ILE A 50 5.69 11.01 -5.92
N ALA A 51 5.90 10.89 -7.23
CA ALA A 51 6.98 11.58 -7.94
C ALA A 51 6.85 13.10 -7.82
N VAL A 52 5.65 13.63 -8.08
CA VAL A 52 5.32 15.05 -8.01
C VAL A 52 5.49 15.58 -6.59
N SER A 53 4.99 14.86 -5.59
CA SER A 53 5.14 15.24 -4.17
C SER A 53 6.61 15.25 -3.75
N GLY A 54 7.40 14.28 -4.20
CA GLY A 54 8.85 14.23 -3.96
C GLY A 54 9.58 15.42 -4.60
N ALA A 55 9.24 15.78 -5.83
CA ALA A 55 9.77 16.97 -6.50
C ALA A 55 9.43 18.25 -5.73
N PHE A 56 8.18 18.41 -5.28
CA PHE A 56 7.78 19.57 -4.47
C PHE A 56 8.56 19.64 -3.16
N LEU A 57 8.75 18.52 -2.45
CA LEU A 57 9.51 18.47 -1.20
C LEU A 57 10.99 18.80 -1.42
N MET A 58 11.58 18.35 -2.54
CA MET A 58 12.95 18.66 -2.91
C MET A 58 13.15 20.15 -3.23
N LEU A 59 12.20 20.76 -3.94
CA LEU A 59 12.25 22.18 -4.31
C LEU A 59 11.98 23.10 -3.12
N LYS A 60 11.00 22.74 -2.28
CA LYS A 60 10.57 23.52 -1.11
C LYS A 60 10.67 22.66 0.16
N PRO A 61 11.88 22.48 0.72
CA PRO A 61 12.06 21.70 1.94
C PRO A 61 11.33 22.38 3.10
N THR A 62 10.75 21.58 3.99
CA THR A 62 10.12 22.07 5.20
C THR A 62 11.13 22.17 6.34
N GLY A 63 10.90 23.09 7.28
CA GLY A 63 11.71 23.16 8.51
C GLY A 63 11.28 22.15 9.58
N HIS A 64 10.50 21.13 9.22
CA HIS A 64 9.94 20.20 10.18
C HIS A 64 11.04 19.33 10.79
N ARG A 65 11.08 19.28 12.13
CA ARG A 65 11.97 18.35 12.83
C ARG A 65 11.52 16.92 12.65
N THR A 66 12.49 16.02 12.64
CA THR A 66 12.28 14.58 12.66
C THR A 66 11.27 14.19 13.75
N GLN A 67 10.26 13.43 13.35
CA GLN A 67 9.25 12.86 14.24
C GLN A 67 9.91 12.04 15.36
N ARG A 68 9.24 11.92 16.50
CA ARG A 68 9.75 11.12 17.63
C ARG A 68 10.01 9.68 17.15
N PRO A 69 11.15 9.07 17.51
CA PRO A 69 11.54 7.75 17.00
C PRO A 69 10.50 6.65 17.28
N HIS A 70 9.76 6.78 18.37
CA HIS A 70 8.64 5.92 18.70
C HIS A 70 7.52 5.92 17.64
N VAL A 71 7.12 7.10 17.15
CA VAL A 71 6.07 7.21 16.11
C VAL A 71 6.57 6.64 14.78
N PHE A 72 7.85 6.86 14.48
CA PHE A 72 8.50 6.27 13.31
C PHE A 72 8.52 4.74 13.39
N ALA A 73 8.86 4.17 14.55
CA ALA A 73 8.86 2.73 14.77
C ALA A 73 7.47 2.11 14.63
N ILE A 74 6.43 2.76 15.19
CA ILE A 74 5.04 2.32 15.02
C ILE A 74 4.65 2.32 13.54
N THR A 75 4.94 3.42 12.83
CA THR A 75 4.64 3.54 11.39
C THR A 75 5.37 2.45 10.59
N GLY A 76 6.64 2.19 10.92
CA GLY A 76 7.41 1.10 10.33
C GLY A 76 6.79 -0.27 10.58
N ALA A 77 6.27 -0.53 11.79
CA ALA A 77 5.57 -1.76 12.11
C ALA A 77 4.29 -1.93 11.26
N TYR A 78 3.51 -0.87 11.06
CA TYR A 78 2.34 -0.90 10.17
C TYR A 78 2.74 -1.26 8.73
N VAL A 79 3.77 -0.60 8.20
CA VAL A 79 4.27 -0.87 6.85
C VAL A 79 4.78 -2.31 6.74
N ALA A 80 5.52 -2.80 7.74
CA ALA A 80 6.03 -4.16 7.76
C ALA A 80 4.93 -5.21 7.80
N VAL A 81 3.88 -5.00 8.60
CA VAL A 81 2.72 -5.90 8.66
C VAL A 81 1.97 -5.92 7.34
N LEU A 82 1.75 -4.75 6.72
CA LEU A 82 1.08 -4.66 5.42
C LEU A 82 1.91 -5.32 4.31
N ALA A 83 3.19 -5.00 4.21
CA ALA A 83 4.08 -5.57 3.21
C ALA A 83 4.24 -7.09 3.39
N GLY A 84 4.44 -7.54 4.64
CA GLY A 84 4.52 -8.96 4.99
C GLY A 84 3.22 -9.70 4.70
N GLY A 85 2.07 -9.08 4.97
CA GLY A 85 0.76 -9.63 4.65
C GLY A 85 0.54 -9.80 3.15
N ILE A 86 0.85 -8.77 2.35
CA ILE A 86 0.75 -8.82 0.88
C ILE A 86 1.69 -9.90 0.33
N TYR A 87 2.92 -9.97 0.85
CA TYR A 87 3.87 -11.01 0.46
C TYR A 87 3.37 -12.41 0.84
N ALA A 88 2.82 -12.59 2.04
CA ALA A 88 2.24 -13.86 2.46
C ALA A 88 1.05 -14.27 1.60
N MET A 89 0.20 -13.33 1.16
CA MET A 89 -0.89 -13.61 0.21
C MET A 89 -0.34 -14.23 -1.08
N SER A 90 0.80 -13.76 -1.59
CA SER A 90 1.41 -14.34 -2.79
C SER A 90 1.89 -15.79 -2.63
N LEU A 91 2.06 -16.27 -1.39
CA LEU A 91 2.54 -17.61 -1.08
C LEU A 91 1.43 -18.58 -0.67
N PHE A 92 0.49 -18.10 0.15
CA PHE A 92 -0.53 -18.93 0.81
C PHE A 92 -1.94 -18.66 0.31
N GLY A 93 -2.16 -17.60 -0.45
CA GLY A 93 -3.48 -17.19 -0.91
C GLY A 93 -4.19 -16.22 0.02
N PHE A 94 -5.04 -15.38 -0.57
CA PHE A 94 -5.84 -14.37 0.08
C PHE A 94 -6.76 -14.97 1.14
N GLU A 95 -7.37 -16.12 0.87
CA GLU A 95 -8.34 -16.75 1.76
C GLU A 95 -7.77 -17.06 3.15
N TYR A 96 -6.50 -17.47 3.21
CA TYR A 96 -5.83 -17.83 4.47
C TYR A 96 -5.13 -16.65 5.13
N VAL A 97 -4.64 -15.68 4.35
CA VAL A 97 -3.81 -14.58 4.86
C VAL A 97 -4.64 -13.34 5.20
N ALA A 98 -5.75 -13.09 4.49
CA ALA A 98 -6.58 -11.91 4.72
C ALA A 98 -7.18 -11.85 6.14
N PRO A 99 -7.75 -12.95 6.71
CA PRO A 99 -8.27 -12.91 8.08
C PRO A 99 -7.22 -12.55 9.15
N PRO A 100 -6.05 -13.21 9.24
CA PRO A 100 -5.05 -12.85 10.25
C PRO A 100 -4.43 -11.47 10.01
N LEU A 101 -4.27 -11.04 8.75
CA LEU A 101 -3.79 -9.69 8.42
C LEU A 101 -4.80 -8.62 8.86
N ALA A 102 -6.09 -8.82 8.58
CA ALA A 102 -7.15 -7.93 9.02
C ALA A 102 -7.20 -7.83 10.55
N LEU A 103 -7.09 -8.97 11.25
CA LEU A 103 -7.02 -8.99 12.71
C LEU A 103 -5.82 -8.21 13.23
N ALA A 104 -4.63 -8.42 12.65
CA ALA A 104 -3.42 -7.72 13.05
C ALA A 104 -3.58 -6.19 12.90
N ILE A 105 -4.13 -5.74 11.77
CA ILE A 105 -4.36 -4.31 11.52
C ILE A 105 -5.38 -3.74 12.51
N MET A 106 -6.53 -4.38 12.69
CA MET A 106 -7.58 -3.91 13.61
C MET A 106 -7.06 -3.84 15.05
N TRP A 107 -6.26 -4.82 15.46
CA TRP A 107 -5.64 -4.83 16.77
C TRP A 107 -4.61 -3.71 16.92
N MET A 108 -3.77 -3.47 15.92
CA MET A 108 -2.79 -2.38 15.92
C MET A 108 -3.47 -1.01 16.01
N ILE A 109 -4.61 -0.83 15.31
CA ILE A 109 -5.45 0.38 15.38
C ILE A 109 -6.08 0.55 16.76
N GLY A 110 -6.19 -0.55 17.54
CA GLY A 110 -6.72 -0.54 18.89
C GLY A 110 -8.20 -0.89 18.98
N GLU A 111 -8.79 -1.46 17.92
CA GLU A 111 -10.16 -1.95 17.96
C GLU A 111 -10.27 -3.18 18.87
N ARG A 112 -11.21 -3.14 19.83
CA ARG A 112 -11.38 -4.19 20.85
C ARG A 112 -12.77 -4.79 20.86
N ARG A 113 -13.71 -4.24 20.10
CA ARG A 113 -15.10 -4.71 20.09
C ARG A 113 -15.19 -6.04 19.35
N PRO A 114 -15.58 -7.14 20.01
CA PRO A 114 -15.50 -8.49 19.41
C PRO A 114 -16.40 -8.66 18.19
N ALA A 115 -17.58 -8.03 18.18
CA ALA A 115 -18.47 -8.03 17.02
C ALA A 115 -17.84 -7.36 15.79
N TRP A 116 -17.12 -6.25 15.99
CA TRP A 116 -16.42 -5.55 14.91
C TRP A 116 -15.20 -6.31 14.43
N LEU A 117 -14.44 -6.91 15.35
CA LEU A 117 -13.32 -7.79 15.00
C LEU A 117 -13.80 -8.99 14.17
N ALA A 118 -14.87 -9.67 14.59
CA ALA A 118 -15.45 -10.78 13.83
C ALA A 118 -15.93 -10.32 12.44
N ALA A 119 -16.60 -9.17 12.35
CA ALA A 119 -17.03 -8.62 11.07
C ALA A 119 -15.83 -8.28 10.14
N GLY A 120 -14.80 -7.61 10.66
CA GLY A 120 -13.63 -7.24 9.88
C GLY A 120 -12.74 -8.42 9.48
N VAL A 121 -12.68 -9.47 10.30
CA VAL A 121 -11.82 -10.64 10.08
C VAL A 121 -12.50 -11.70 9.21
N ILE A 122 -13.81 -11.87 9.34
CA ILE A 122 -14.55 -12.93 8.64
C ILE A 122 -15.38 -12.34 7.51
N VAL A 123 -16.28 -11.40 7.82
CA VAL A 123 -17.26 -10.90 6.84
C VAL A 123 -16.56 -10.15 5.72
N MET A 124 -15.61 -9.26 6.03
CA MET A 124 -14.92 -8.47 5.01
C MET A 124 -14.09 -9.34 4.04
N PRO A 125 -13.18 -10.23 4.50
CA PRO A 125 -12.46 -11.12 3.60
C PRO A 125 -13.38 -12.05 2.80
N ALA A 126 -14.42 -12.63 3.42
CA ALA A 126 -15.37 -13.48 2.71
C ALA A 126 -16.13 -12.72 1.61
N LEU A 127 -16.52 -11.47 1.89
CA LEU A 127 -17.23 -10.62 0.92
C LEU A 127 -16.31 -10.19 -0.22
N ILE A 128 -15.05 -9.84 0.07
CA ILE A 128 -14.05 -9.54 -0.96
C ILE A 128 -13.82 -10.78 -1.84
N TRP A 129 -13.60 -11.94 -1.22
CA TRP A 129 -13.42 -13.20 -1.94
C TRP A 129 -14.63 -13.52 -2.83
N PHE A 130 -15.84 -13.40 -2.30
CA PHE A 130 -17.05 -13.66 -3.06
C PHE A 130 -17.20 -12.72 -4.27
N LEU A 131 -17.04 -11.41 -4.06
CA LEU A 131 -17.17 -10.42 -5.11
C LEU A 131 -16.10 -10.58 -6.18
N VAL A 132 -14.85 -10.83 -5.80
CA VAL A 132 -13.76 -10.91 -6.78
C VAL A 132 -13.79 -12.23 -7.55
N THR A 133 -13.95 -13.35 -6.86
CA THR A 133 -13.92 -14.69 -7.46
C THR A 133 -15.18 -14.96 -8.28
N TYR A 134 -16.36 -14.69 -7.73
CA TYR A 134 -17.63 -15.06 -8.38
C TYR A 134 -18.25 -13.91 -9.17
N ALA A 135 -18.27 -12.69 -8.63
CA ALA A 135 -18.92 -11.58 -9.34
C ALA A 135 -18.03 -10.98 -10.44
N LEU A 136 -16.72 -10.91 -10.22
CA LEU A 136 -15.75 -10.40 -11.20
C LEU A 136 -15.05 -11.49 -12.01
N GLY A 137 -15.18 -12.77 -11.62
CA GLY A 137 -14.54 -13.88 -12.31
C GLY A 137 -13.01 -13.82 -12.28
N ARG A 138 -12.42 -13.14 -11.29
CA ARG A 138 -10.96 -12.99 -11.17
C ARG A 138 -10.40 -13.87 -10.06
N ALA A 139 -9.23 -14.44 -10.31
CA ALA A 139 -8.47 -15.10 -9.26
C ALA A 139 -7.88 -14.04 -8.33
N LEU A 140 -8.12 -14.21 -7.02
CA LEU A 140 -7.30 -13.56 -6.00
C LEU A 140 -6.01 -14.38 -5.83
N PRO A 141 -4.85 -13.73 -5.59
CA PRO A 141 -3.60 -14.42 -5.31
C PRO A 141 -3.73 -15.29 -4.06
#